data_AF-A0A103XY08-F1
#
_entry.id   AF-A0A103XY08-F1
#
_cell.length_a   1.000
_cell.length_b   1.000
_cell.length_c   1.000
_cell.angle_alpha   90.00
_cell.angle_beta   90.00
_cell.angle_gamma   90.00
#
_symmetry.space_group_name_H-M   'P 1'
#
loop_
_entity.id
_entity.type
_entity.pdbx_description
1 polymer ?
#
loop_
_entity_poly.entity_id
_entity_poly.type
_entity_poly.pdbx_seq_one_letter_code
_entity_poly.pdbx_strand_id
1 'polypeptide(L)'
;MARPIFILLFTVSLVPLIHGSGQGAAHLCRAYCGNITVDYPFALQSGCGHPSYRDLLFCFNDVLMFHISSGSYRVLTIDYAYRSMTLHDPHLSTCDSIVLGGRGNGFVVEHWRTPYLSPTPDNVFMLLGCSAQSPLFQGFPTSKHMPCRNVSGMGCREYYGCEGWTSVGLARGGLGYGSGPPVCCGLDFEAIKGVNLSKLECQGYSSAYTLAPLRVSGPSEWRYGIRVKFAVEVSNDSFCKACEATGGSCGHDVERFGPLCICGSWNSTSNCDSSKSKQSEKLAVN
;
A
#
# COMPACT_ATOMS: atom_id res chain seq x y z
N MET A 1 -62.69 55.47 23.66
CA MET A 1 -62.28 54.61 22.53
C MET A 1 -60.79 54.34 22.66
N ALA A 2 -60.42 53.20 23.26
CA ALA A 2 -59.04 52.80 23.45
C ALA A 2 -58.86 51.46 22.71
N ARG A 3 -57.95 51.40 21.74
CA ARG A 3 -57.57 50.15 21.05
C ARG A 3 -56.23 49.66 21.59
N PRO A 4 -56.10 48.35 21.87
CA PRO A 4 -55.00 47.81 22.66
C PRO A 4 -53.72 47.62 21.84
N ILE A 5 -52.60 47.80 22.52
CA ILE A 5 -51.23 47.61 22.03
C ILE A 5 -50.92 46.11 22.06
N PHE A 6 -50.57 45.52 20.92
CA PHE A 6 -50.23 44.12 20.78
C PHE A 6 -48.74 43.92 21.12
N ILE A 7 -48.44 43.31 22.28
CA ILE A 7 -47.07 43.00 22.71
C ILE A 7 -46.64 41.67 22.08
N LEU A 8 -45.66 41.72 21.17
CA LEU A 8 -45.01 40.55 20.58
C LEU A 8 -44.01 39.95 21.58
N LEU A 9 -44.36 38.80 22.16
CA LEU A 9 -43.48 37.99 23.01
C LEU A 9 -42.52 37.17 22.12
N PHE A 10 -41.24 37.55 22.08
CA PHE A 10 -40.18 36.75 21.48
C PHE A 10 -39.78 35.62 22.44
N THR A 11 -40.16 34.39 22.13
CA THR A 11 -39.69 33.19 22.82
C THR A 11 -38.29 32.83 22.34
N VAL A 12 -37.27 33.05 23.19
CA VAL A 12 -35.90 32.59 22.96
C VAL A 12 -35.85 31.07 23.20
N SER A 13 -35.84 30.28 22.13
CA SER A 13 -35.58 28.84 22.20
C SER A 13 -34.11 28.59 22.52
N LEU A 14 -33.84 28.17 23.76
CA LEU A 14 -32.54 27.68 24.20
C LEU A 14 -32.29 26.32 23.53
N VAL A 15 -31.45 26.28 22.49
CA VAL A 15 -30.99 25.02 21.89
C VAL A 15 -29.94 24.42 22.83
N PRO A 16 -30.15 23.20 23.39
CA PRO A 16 -29.12 22.56 24.18
C PRO A 16 -27.97 22.15 23.25
N LEU A 17 -26.78 22.70 23.48
CA LEU A 17 -25.52 22.18 22.94
C LEU A 17 -25.30 20.78 23.52
N ILE A 18 -25.68 19.76 22.75
CA ILE A 18 -25.33 18.37 23.04
C ILE A 18 -23.81 18.26 22.89
N HIS A 19 -23.10 18.41 24.01
CA HIS A 19 -21.71 18.01 24.12
C HIS A 19 -21.68 16.49 24.05
N GLY A 20 -21.18 15.95 22.93
CA GLY A 20 -20.90 14.52 22.79
C GLY A 20 -19.75 14.10 23.71
N SER A 21 -20.06 13.86 24.98
CA SER A 21 -19.18 13.17 25.91
C SER A 21 -19.39 11.65 25.76
N GLY A 22 -18.37 10.97 25.21
CA GLY A 22 -18.27 9.52 25.23
C GLY A 22 -17.97 8.87 23.88
N GLN A 23 -16.76 9.05 23.35
CA GLN A 23 -16.17 8.06 22.45
C GLN A 23 -14.94 7.48 23.15
N GLY A 24 -14.94 6.15 23.32
CA GLY A 24 -13.93 5.44 24.09
C GLY A 24 -12.51 5.67 23.55
N ALA A 25 -11.55 5.70 24.48
CA ALA A 25 -10.11 5.86 24.24
C ALA A 25 -9.47 4.80 23.30
N ALA A 26 -10.23 3.83 22.81
CA ALA A 26 -9.79 2.72 21.97
C ALA A 26 -9.59 3.06 20.48
N HIS A 27 -9.86 4.30 20.05
CA HIS A 27 -9.84 4.69 18.63
C HIS A 27 -8.87 5.82 18.26
N LEU A 28 -7.95 6.21 19.14
CA LEU A 28 -7.05 7.34 18.87
C LEU A 28 -6.20 7.16 17.60
N CYS A 29 -5.64 5.95 17.41
CA CYS A 29 -4.75 5.67 16.28
C CYS A 29 -5.44 5.03 15.07
N ARG A 30 -6.71 4.60 15.21
CA ARG A 30 -7.44 4.01 14.10
C ARG A 30 -7.85 5.13 13.15
N ALA A 31 -7.47 5.00 11.88
CA ALA A 31 -7.76 6.02 10.87
C ALA A 31 -8.44 5.41 9.65
N TYR A 32 -9.09 6.26 8.86
CA TYR A 32 -9.67 5.91 7.58
C TYR A 32 -9.24 6.96 6.55
N CYS A 33 -9.07 6.54 5.30
CA CYS A 33 -8.85 7.44 4.17
C CYS A 33 -9.75 6.99 3.02
N GLY A 34 -10.78 7.79 2.72
CA GLY A 34 -11.89 7.33 1.87
C GLY A 34 -12.51 6.06 2.44
N ASN A 35 -12.50 4.98 1.65
CA ASN A 35 -13.07 3.68 2.04
C ASN A 35 -12.03 2.66 2.55
N ILE A 36 -10.78 3.10 2.78
CA ILE A 36 -9.71 2.21 3.25
C ILE A 36 -9.48 2.47 4.74
N THR A 37 -9.57 1.41 5.54
CA THR A 37 -9.18 1.45 6.95
C THR A 37 -7.66 1.37 7.05
N VAL A 38 -7.07 2.21 7.90
CA VAL A 38 -5.66 2.20 8.24
C VAL A 38 -5.50 1.78 9.70
N ASP A 39 -5.17 0.50 9.86
CA ASP A 39 -4.84 -0.16 11.12
C ASP A 39 -3.33 -0.51 11.18
N TYR A 40 -2.89 -0.89 12.39
CA TYR A 40 -1.53 -1.35 12.66
C TYR A 40 -1.08 -2.46 11.69
N PRO A 41 0.16 -2.43 11.14
CA PRO A 41 1.30 -1.60 11.55
C PRO A 41 1.35 -0.20 10.95
N PHE A 42 0.44 0.13 10.04
CA PHE A 42 0.42 1.43 9.39
C PHE A 42 -0.29 2.46 10.27
N ALA A 43 -0.02 3.72 10.00
CA ALA A 43 -0.72 4.84 10.61
C ALA A 43 -0.67 6.05 9.68
N LEU A 44 -1.61 6.98 9.88
CA LEU A 44 -1.60 8.30 9.26
C LEU A 44 -1.18 9.41 10.23
N GLN A 45 -1.20 9.11 11.54
CA GLN A 45 -0.90 10.06 12.61
C GLN A 45 0.49 9.77 13.19
N SER A 46 1.21 10.83 13.52
CA SER A 46 2.51 10.72 14.19
C SER A 46 2.35 10.04 15.56
N GLY A 47 3.29 9.16 15.91
CA GLY A 47 3.27 8.38 17.15
C GLY A 47 2.33 7.16 17.14
N CYS A 48 1.53 6.97 16.10
CA CYS A 48 0.71 5.78 15.92
C CYS A 48 1.39 4.72 15.05
N GLY A 49 0.96 3.46 15.15
CA GLY A 49 1.49 2.37 14.33
C GLY A 49 2.90 1.92 14.72
N HIS A 50 3.50 1.07 13.88
CA HIS A 50 4.84 0.55 14.10
C HIS A 50 5.91 1.53 13.57
N PRO A 51 7.01 1.77 14.30
CA PRO A 51 8.00 2.80 13.96
C PRO A 51 8.69 2.59 12.60
N SER A 52 8.85 1.35 12.15
CA SER A 52 9.39 1.02 10.81
C SER A 52 8.45 1.37 9.65
N TYR A 53 7.16 1.58 9.93
CA TYR A 53 6.13 1.90 8.95
C TYR A 53 5.75 3.39 8.94
N ARG A 54 6.46 4.21 9.71
CA ARG A 54 6.27 5.66 9.72
C ARG A 54 6.46 6.26 8.33
N ASP A 55 5.73 7.35 8.07
CA ASP A 55 5.85 8.18 6.87
C ASP A 55 5.74 7.38 5.55
N LEU A 56 5.04 6.24 5.57
CA LEU A 56 4.76 5.44 4.39
C LEU A 56 3.41 5.79 3.76
N LEU A 57 2.40 6.06 4.59
CA LEU A 57 1.04 6.30 4.13
C LEU A 57 0.60 7.73 4.41
N PHE A 58 -0.03 8.34 3.43
CA PHE A 58 -0.58 9.69 3.53
C PHE A 58 -1.96 9.72 2.86
N CYS A 59 -2.90 10.45 3.46
CA CYS A 59 -4.23 10.63 2.87
C CYS A 59 -4.31 12.01 2.21
N PHE A 60 -4.71 12.06 0.94
CA PHE A 60 -4.91 13.31 0.21
C PHE A 60 -6.22 13.24 -0.57
N ASN A 61 -7.17 14.13 -0.27
CA ASN A 61 -8.50 14.16 -0.90
C ASN A 61 -9.18 12.78 -0.91
N ASP A 62 -9.23 12.10 0.24
CA ASP A 62 -9.77 10.74 0.40
C ASP A 62 -9.08 9.65 -0.43
N VAL A 63 -7.90 9.95 -0.99
CA VAL A 63 -7.05 8.99 -1.69
C VAL A 63 -5.86 8.63 -0.81
N LEU A 64 -5.76 7.35 -0.46
CA LEU A 64 -4.63 6.83 0.30
C LEU A 64 -3.43 6.62 -0.63
N MET A 65 -2.32 7.26 -0.29
CA MET A 65 -1.08 7.22 -1.05
C MET A 65 0.00 6.51 -0.22
N PHE A 66 0.76 5.66 -0.88
CA PHE A 66 1.95 5.01 -0.35
C PHE A 66 3.18 5.64 -0.99
N HIS A 67 4.10 6.15 -0.16
CA HIS A 67 5.30 6.85 -0.63
C HIS A 67 6.57 6.13 -0.19
N ILE A 68 7.45 5.90 -1.16
CA ILE A 68 8.83 5.44 -0.97
C ILE A 68 9.75 6.22 -1.91
N SER A 69 11.06 6.04 -1.76
CA SER A 69 12.08 6.70 -2.58
C SER A 69 11.90 6.54 -4.10
N SER A 70 11.28 5.44 -4.56
CA SER A 70 11.00 5.23 -5.98
C SER A 70 9.77 5.97 -6.50
N GLY A 71 8.87 6.43 -5.62
CA GLY A 71 7.71 7.21 -6.02
C GLY A 71 6.54 7.16 -5.04
N SER A 72 5.43 7.74 -5.49
CA SER A 72 4.14 7.72 -4.80
C SER A 72 3.16 6.87 -5.58
N TYR A 73 2.53 5.93 -4.90
CA TYR A 73 1.62 4.95 -5.47
C TYR A 73 0.28 5.06 -4.77
N ARG A 74 -0.81 4.94 -5.53
CA ARG A 74 -2.14 4.91 -4.91
C ARG A 74 -2.35 3.55 -4.26
N VAL A 75 -2.77 3.53 -3.00
CA VAL A 75 -3.19 2.29 -2.33
C VAL A 75 -4.61 1.97 -2.77
N LEU A 76 -4.78 0.80 -3.38
CA LEU A 76 -6.10 0.31 -3.78
C LEU A 76 -6.79 -0.42 -2.64
N THR A 77 -6.05 -1.30 -1.95
CA THR A 77 -6.55 -2.08 -0.81
C THR A 77 -5.41 -2.41 0.14
N ILE A 78 -5.76 -2.59 1.42
CA ILE A 78 -4.90 -3.19 2.44
C ILE A 78 -5.65 -4.41 2.99
N ASP A 79 -5.01 -5.56 2.92
CA ASP A 79 -5.51 -6.82 3.44
C ASP A 79 -4.67 -7.22 4.65
N TYR A 80 -5.23 -6.99 5.83
CA TYR A 80 -4.57 -7.30 7.10
C TYR A 80 -4.53 -8.79 7.41
N ALA A 81 -5.46 -9.58 6.86
CA ALA A 81 -5.50 -11.03 7.07
C ALA A 81 -4.37 -11.72 6.30
N TYR A 82 -4.15 -11.33 5.05
CA TYR A 82 -3.06 -11.84 4.21
C TYR A 82 -1.78 -11.00 4.29
N ARG A 83 -1.79 -9.93 5.10
CA ARG A 83 -0.69 -8.98 5.28
C ARG A 83 -0.13 -8.48 3.95
N SER A 84 -1.02 -8.03 3.06
CA SER A 84 -0.65 -7.52 1.74
C SER A 84 -1.38 -6.23 1.41
N MET A 85 -0.73 -5.30 0.70
CA MET A 85 -1.37 -4.12 0.12
C MET A 85 -1.23 -4.14 -1.39
N THR A 86 -2.24 -3.61 -2.09
CA THR A 86 -2.22 -3.49 -3.54
C THR A 86 -2.00 -2.04 -3.93
N LEU A 87 -0.99 -1.79 -4.75
CA LEU A 87 -0.60 -0.47 -5.20
C LEU A 87 -0.92 -0.28 -6.70
N HIS A 88 -1.27 0.94 -7.06
CA HIS A 88 -1.41 1.40 -8.44
C HIS A 88 -0.37 2.48 -8.75
N ASP A 89 0.42 2.24 -9.81
CA ASP A 89 1.33 3.21 -10.41
C ASP A 89 0.66 3.78 -11.67
N PRO A 90 0.46 5.11 -11.78
CA PRO A 90 -0.12 5.74 -12.97
C PRO A 90 0.73 5.61 -14.23
N HIS A 91 2.03 5.31 -14.11
CA HIS A 91 2.94 5.11 -15.24
C HIS A 91 3.08 3.64 -15.67
N LEU A 92 2.33 2.74 -15.02
CA LEU A 92 2.31 1.32 -15.34
C LEU A 92 1.58 1.07 -16.67
N SER A 93 2.19 0.29 -17.56
CA SER A 93 1.47 -0.20 -18.74
C SER A 93 0.44 -1.26 -18.34
N THR A 94 -0.74 -1.21 -18.95
CA THR A 94 -1.83 -2.18 -18.79
C THR A 94 -2.16 -2.84 -20.13
N CYS A 95 -3.19 -3.71 -20.15
CA CYS A 95 -3.63 -4.30 -21.41
C CYS A 95 -4.19 -3.26 -22.39
N ASP A 96 -4.76 -2.17 -21.88
CA ASP A 96 -5.45 -1.18 -22.70
C ASP A 96 -4.50 -0.05 -23.14
N SER A 97 -3.44 0.19 -22.36
CA SER A 97 -2.51 1.30 -22.58
C SER A 97 -1.06 0.88 -22.33
N ILE A 98 -0.25 0.96 -23.38
CA ILE A 98 1.20 0.72 -23.30
C ILE A 98 1.92 2.08 -23.21
N VAL A 99 2.64 2.27 -22.11
CA VAL A 99 3.39 3.50 -21.80
C VAL A 99 4.88 3.23 -22.00
N LEU A 100 5.47 3.89 -22.99
CA LEU A 100 6.92 3.86 -23.29
C LEU A 100 7.51 5.27 -23.19
N GLY A 101 8.85 5.35 -23.15
CA GLY A 101 9.58 6.63 -23.19
C GLY A 101 10.06 7.16 -21.83
N GLY A 102 10.33 6.28 -20.86
CA GLY A 102 11.14 6.59 -19.67
C GLY A 102 10.49 7.51 -18.64
N ARG A 103 9.17 7.65 -18.63
CA ARG A 103 8.45 8.58 -17.73
C ARG A 103 8.14 8.03 -16.33
N GLY A 104 8.36 6.73 -16.10
CA GLY A 104 8.13 6.09 -14.80
C GLY A 104 9.44 5.77 -14.07
N ASN A 105 9.49 6.01 -12.76
CA ASN A 105 10.65 5.65 -11.93
C ASN A 105 10.71 4.13 -11.63
N GLY A 106 9.66 3.38 -11.97
CA GLY A 106 9.53 1.97 -11.65
C GLY A 106 9.07 1.74 -10.21
N PHE A 107 9.53 0.65 -9.60
CA PHE A 107 9.18 0.26 -8.23
C PHE A 107 10.40 -0.37 -7.54
N VAL A 108 10.97 0.34 -6.58
CA VAL A 108 12.15 -0.09 -5.81
C VAL A 108 11.90 0.16 -4.34
N VAL A 109 11.86 -0.92 -3.56
CA VAL A 109 11.81 -0.86 -2.09
C VAL A 109 13.21 -0.61 -1.57
N GLU A 110 13.38 0.29 -0.59
CA GLU A 110 14.68 0.54 0.01
C GLU A 110 15.22 -0.73 0.69
N HIS A 111 16.52 -0.98 0.56
CA HIS A 111 17.14 -2.22 1.05
C HIS A 111 16.84 -2.49 2.54
N TRP A 112 16.85 -1.45 3.38
CA TRP A 112 16.57 -1.55 4.82
C TRP A 112 15.11 -1.89 5.15
N ARG A 113 14.17 -1.70 4.21
CA ARG A 113 12.76 -2.11 4.37
C ARG A 113 12.46 -3.53 3.90
N THR A 114 13.32 -4.10 3.04
CA THR A 114 13.10 -5.42 2.44
C THR A 114 12.78 -6.57 3.41
N PRO A 115 13.26 -6.60 4.68
CA PRO A 115 12.91 -7.68 5.61
C PRO A 115 11.42 -7.72 5.98
N TYR A 116 10.73 -6.58 5.94
CA TYR A 116 9.33 -6.48 6.35
C TYR A 116 8.41 -5.93 5.26
N LEU A 117 8.96 -5.49 4.13
CA LEU A 117 8.19 -4.96 3.02
C LEU A 117 8.77 -5.45 1.70
N SER A 118 8.01 -6.20 0.92
CA SER A 118 8.47 -6.67 -0.40
C SER A 118 7.30 -7.02 -1.31
N PRO A 119 7.45 -6.89 -2.64
CA PRO A 119 6.48 -7.46 -3.57
C PRO A 119 6.25 -8.93 -3.32
N THR A 120 4.99 -9.34 -3.47
CA THR A 120 4.61 -10.75 -3.40
C THR A 120 5.11 -11.50 -4.63
N PRO A 121 5.42 -12.80 -4.52
CA PRO A 121 6.00 -13.58 -5.61
C PRO A 121 5.03 -13.86 -6.76
N ASP A 122 3.73 -13.63 -6.55
CA ASP A 122 2.69 -13.77 -7.58
C ASP A 122 2.67 -12.60 -8.57
N ASN A 123 3.33 -11.48 -8.27
CA ASN A 123 3.50 -10.40 -9.23
C ASN A 123 4.43 -10.82 -10.37
N VAL A 124 3.97 -10.65 -11.60
CA VAL A 124 4.86 -10.53 -12.74
C VAL A 124 5.27 -9.07 -12.91
N PHE A 125 6.53 -8.82 -13.21
CA PHE A 125 7.04 -7.54 -13.68
C PHE A 125 7.49 -7.73 -15.13
N MET A 126 6.87 -7.00 -16.06
CA MET A 126 7.18 -7.08 -17.48
C MET A 126 7.91 -5.80 -17.89
N LEU A 127 9.19 -5.91 -18.20
CA LEU A 127 10.02 -4.80 -18.64
C LEU A 127 9.90 -4.63 -20.14
N LEU A 128 9.70 -3.39 -20.59
CA LEU A 128 9.31 -3.07 -21.97
C LEU A 128 10.39 -2.24 -22.66
N GLY A 129 10.72 -2.62 -23.90
CA GLY A 129 11.62 -1.87 -24.79
C GLY A 129 13.03 -1.72 -24.24
N CYS A 130 13.56 -2.76 -23.59
CA CYS A 130 14.90 -2.71 -23.00
C CYS A 130 16.00 -2.75 -24.09
N SER A 131 17.04 -1.95 -23.87
CA SER A 131 18.24 -1.89 -24.69
C SER A 131 18.98 -3.24 -24.75
N ALA A 132 19.69 -3.51 -25.84
CA ALA A 132 20.57 -4.69 -25.95
C ALA A 132 21.75 -4.64 -24.95
N GLN A 133 22.10 -3.45 -24.46
CA GLN A 133 23.14 -3.23 -23.46
C GLN A 133 22.63 -3.36 -22.02
N SER A 134 21.31 -3.53 -21.83
CA SER A 134 20.69 -3.66 -20.51
C SER A 134 21.39 -4.72 -19.65
N PRO A 135 21.64 -4.44 -18.35
CA PRO A 135 22.15 -5.43 -17.41
C PRO A 135 21.31 -6.72 -17.32
N LEU A 136 20.05 -6.67 -17.76
CA LEU A 136 19.16 -7.85 -17.83
C LEU A 136 19.66 -8.92 -18.82
N PHE A 137 20.34 -8.49 -19.88
CA PHE A 137 20.77 -9.38 -20.97
C PHE A 137 22.27 -9.61 -20.99
N GLN A 138 23.03 -8.88 -20.17
CA GLN A 138 24.46 -9.10 -20.00
C GLN A 138 24.71 -10.51 -19.43
N GLY A 139 25.65 -11.25 -20.05
CA GLY A 139 25.97 -12.62 -19.64
C GLY A 139 25.11 -13.71 -20.30
N PHE A 140 24.14 -13.35 -21.15
CA PHE A 140 23.29 -14.29 -21.88
C PHE A 140 23.51 -14.17 -23.41
N PRO A 141 24.63 -14.71 -23.94
CA PRO A 141 25.00 -14.54 -25.35
C PRO A 141 24.10 -15.28 -26.36
N THR A 142 23.19 -16.13 -25.90
CA THR A 142 22.24 -16.84 -26.76
C THR A 142 20.81 -16.64 -26.27
N SER A 143 19.86 -16.61 -27.21
CA SER A 143 18.43 -16.40 -26.92
C SER A 143 17.79 -17.50 -26.07
N LYS A 144 18.44 -18.66 -25.90
CA LYS A 144 17.95 -19.79 -25.09
C LYS A 144 18.12 -19.62 -23.58
N HIS A 145 18.91 -18.64 -23.13
CA HIS A 145 19.22 -18.48 -21.69
C HIS A 145 18.78 -17.13 -21.11
N MET A 146 17.95 -16.35 -21.82
CA MET A 146 17.45 -15.09 -21.27
C MET A 146 16.66 -15.32 -19.97
N PRO A 147 16.73 -14.39 -18.99
CA PRO A 147 16.05 -14.56 -17.70
C PRO A 147 14.52 -14.43 -17.79
N CYS A 148 14.01 -14.02 -18.96
CA CYS A 148 12.58 -13.78 -19.19
C CYS A 148 11.77 -15.08 -19.04
N ARG A 149 10.79 -15.07 -18.14
CA ARG A 149 9.90 -16.20 -17.86
C ARG A 149 8.47 -15.75 -17.59
N ASN A 150 7.55 -16.70 -17.67
CA ASN A 150 6.19 -16.50 -17.18
C ASN A 150 6.19 -16.60 -15.65
N VAL A 151 5.40 -15.75 -14.99
CA VAL A 151 5.22 -15.76 -13.53
C VAL A 151 3.72 -15.86 -13.26
N SER A 152 3.33 -16.83 -12.44
CA SER A 152 1.91 -17.08 -12.12
C SER A 152 1.00 -17.25 -13.35
N GLY A 153 1.53 -17.82 -14.44
CA GLY A 153 0.79 -18.00 -15.70
C GLY A 153 0.65 -16.73 -16.55
N MET A 154 1.23 -15.60 -16.13
CA MET A 154 1.27 -14.36 -16.89
C MET A 154 2.63 -14.22 -17.57
N GLY A 155 2.63 -13.88 -18.85
CA GLY A 155 3.84 -13.82 -19.67
C GLY A 155 3.71 -12.85 -20.83
N CYS A 156 4.87 -12.50 -21.41
CA CYS A 156 4.92 -11.56 -22.53
C CYS A 156 4.16 -12.07 -23.77
N ARG A 157 4.13 -13.38 -23.99
CA ARG A 157 3.42 -13.99 -25.13
C ARG A 157 1.93 -13.66 -25.09
N GLU A 158 1.31 -13.87 -23.95
CA GLU A 158 -0.09 -13.56 -23.71
C GLU A 158 -0.28 -12.05 -23.73
N TYR A 159 0.62 -11.30 -23.10
CA TYR A 159 0.56 -9.83 -23.01
C TYR A 159 0.59 -9.13 -24.37
N TYR A 160 1.26 -9.68 -25.39
CA TYR A 160 1.21 -9.15 -26.76
C TYR A 160 -0.18 -9.25 -27.42
N GLY A 161 -1.11 -10.02 -26.84
CA GLY A 161 -2.50 -10.07 -27.26
C GLY A 161 -3.33 -8.85 -26.87
N CYS A 162 -2.79 -7.97 -26.03
CA CYS A 162 -3.45 -6.76 -25.54
C CYS A 162 -3.67 -5.68 -26.60
N GLU A 163 -4.78 -4.97 -26.51
CA GLU A 163 -5.14 -3.91 -27.45
C GLU A 163 -4.16 -2.73 -27.41
N GLY A 164 -3.59 -2.42 -26.24
CA GLY A 164 -2.62 -1.33 -26.07
C GLY A 164 -1.37 -1.49 -26.94
N TRP A 165 -1.03 -2.70 -27.41
CA TRP A 165 0.09 -2.87 -28.36
C TRP A 165 -0.25 -2.38 -29.77
N THR A 166 -1.55 -2.36 -30.13
CA THR A 166 -1.99 -1.89 -31.46
C THR A 166 -1.82 -0.38 -31.59
N SER A 167 -2.09 0.37 -30.52
CA SER A 167 -1.97 1.83 -30.51
C SER A 167 -0.52 2.33 -30.60
N VAL A 168 0.45 1.51 -30.17
CA VAL A 168 1.89 1.80 -30.31
C VAL A 168 2.44 1.36 -31.68
N GLY A 169 1.60 0.81 -32.57
CA GLY A 169 2.02 0.33 -33.89
C GLY A 169 2.91 -0.93 -33.83
N LEU A 170 2.93 -1.61 -32.68
CA LEU A 170 3.76 -2.79 -32.43
C LEU A 170 2.95 -4.11 -32.41
N ALA A 171 1.64 -4.06 -32.66
CA ALA A 171 0.80 -5.25 -32.58
C ALA A 171 0.96 -6.24 -33.74
N ARG A 172 1.04 -7.52 -33.35
CA ARG A 172 0.71 -8.74 -34.11
C ARG A 172 1.51 -9.09 -35.38
N GLY A 173 2.49 -8.31 -35.83
CA GLY A 173 3.22 -8.65 -37.07
C GLY A 173 4.73 -8.37 -37.13
N GLY A 174 5.37 -7.87 -36.07
CA GLY A 174 6.67 -7.19 -36.21
C GLY A 174 7.85 -7.61 -35.34
N LEU A 175 7.71 -8.55 -34.40
CA LEU A 175 8.88 -9.09 -33.67
C LEU A 175 9.44 -10.30 -34.42
N GLY A 176 9.80 -10.08 -35.68
CA GLY A 176 10.70 -10.97 -36.37
C GLY A 176 11.92 -11.19 -35.49
N TYR A 177 12.40 -12.44 -35.48
CA TYR A 177 13.71 -12.88 -35.04
C TYR A 177 14.82 -11.90 -35.53
N GLY A 178 14.97 -10.76 -34.87
CA GLY A 178 16.17 -9.93 -34.94
C GLY A 178 17.15 -10.45 -33.89
N SER A 179 18.45 -10.21 -34.08
CA SER A 179 19.47 -10.59 -33.09
C SER A 179 19.43 -9.74 -31.80
N GLY A 180 18.31 -9.04 -31.52
CA GLY A 180 18.12 -8.13 -30.41
C GLY A 180 17.25 -8.74 -29.30
N PRO A 181 17.22 -8.12 -28.11
CA PRO A 181 16.38 -8.58 -27.01
C PRO A 181 14.88 -8.49 -27.34
N PRO A 182 14.03 -9.32 -26.71
CA PRO A 182 12.60 -9.23 -26.88
C PRO A 182 12.08 -7.88 -26.36
N VAL A 183 11.05 -7.35 -26.99
CA VAL A 183 10.43 -6.07 -26.59
C VAL A 183 9.78 -6.16 -25.20
N CYS A 184 9.41 -7.35 -24.74
CA CYS A 184 8.88 -7.60 -23.40
C CYS A 184 9.69 -8.72 -22.74
N CYS A 185 10.08 -8.50 -21.49
CA CYS A 185 10.71 -9.51 -20.64
C CYS A 185 9.98 -9.61 -19.31
N GLY A 186 9.33 -10.75 -19.06
CA GLY A 186 8.63 -11.05 -17.80
C GLY A 186 9.59 -11.62 -16.76
N LEU A 187 9.55 -11.09 -15.54
CA LEU A 187 10.42 -11.46 -14.43
C LEU A 187 9.61 -11.41 -13.13
N ASP A 188 9.93 -12.27 -12.19
CA ASP A 188 9.48 -12.13 -10.80
C ASP A 188 10.38 -11.11 -10.07
N PHE A 189 9.90 -10.61 -8.94
CA PHE A 189 10.65 -9.63 -8.16
C PHE A 189 11.99 -10.16 -7.65
N GLU A 190 12.12 -11.46 -7.39
CA GLU A 190 13.35 -12.03 -6.84
C GLU A 190 14.50 -11.97 -7.85
N ALA A 191 14.20 -12.13 -9.14
CA ALA A 191 15.17 -12.02 -10.22
C ALA A 191 15.69 -10.58 -10.42
N ILE A 192 14.81 -9.57 -10.34
CA ILE A 192 15.18 -8.17 -10.63
C ILE A 192 15.59 -7.36 -9.40
N LYS A 193 15.11 -7.74 -8.20
CA LYS A 193 15.28 -7.05 -6.91
C LYS A 193 14.80 -5.58 -6.86
N GLY A 194 14.33 -5.04 -7.98
CA GLY A 194 13.80 -3.68 -8.10
C GLY A 194 13.60 -3.31 -9.57
N VAL A 195 12.49 -2.65 -9.89
CA VAL A 195 12.26 -2.09 -11.23
C VAL A 195 12.82 -0.69 -11.24
N ASN A 196 14.05 -0.51 -11.73
CA ASN A 196 14.64 0.80 -11.98
C ASN A 196 14.86 0.95 -13.49
N LEU A 197 13.95 1.64 -14.17
CA LEU A 197 13.94 1.68 -15.64
C LEU A 197 15.22 2.26 -16.23
N SER A 198 15.75 3.32 -15.64
CA SER A 198 17.00 3.95 -16.08
C SER A 198 18.19 3.01 -15.95
N LYS A 199 18.34 2.34 -14.79
CA LYS A 199 19.41 1.36 -14.56
C LYS A 199 19.28 0.13 -15.46
N LEU A 200 18.05 -0.27 -15.74
CA LEU A 200 17.76 -1.43 -16.59
C LEU A 200 17.72 -1.07 -18.08
N GLU A 201 17.91 0.22 -18.45
CA GLU A 201 17.81 0.72 -19.82
C GLU A 201 16.51 0.30 -20.54
N CYS A 202 15.38 0.37 -19.83
CA CYS A 202 14.06 0.02 -20.35
C CYS A 202 13.18 1.27 -20.51
N GLN A 203 12.30 1.23 -21.51
CA GLN A 203 11.43 2.36 -21.85
C GLN A 203 10.16 2.43 -21.00
N GLY A 204 9.75 1.30 -20.42
CA GLY A 204 8.54 1.19 -19.61
C GLY A 204 8.49 -0.13 -18.87
N TYR A 205 7.46 -0.30 -18.04
CA TYR A 205 7.15 -1.58 -17.43
C TYR A 205 5.65 -1.76 -17.22
N SER A 206 5.27 -3.01 -17.03
CA SER A 206 3.97 -3.43 -16.52
C SER A 206 4.17 -4.29 -15.27
N SER A 207 3.13 -4.39 -14.46
CA SER A 207 3.06 -5.34 -13.37
C SER A 207 1.64 -5.84 -13.24
N ALA A 208 1.50 -7.14 -13.09
CA ALA A 208 0.21 -7.79 -12.98
C ALA A 208 0.26 -8.94 -11.98
N TYR A 209 -0.91 -9.30 -11.46
CA TYR A 209 -1.11 -10.40 -10.54
C TYR A 209 -2.46 -11.05 -10.79
N THR A 210 -2.66 -12.24 -10.22
CA THR A 210 -3.93 -12.97 -10.27
C THR A 210 -4.32 -13.40 -8.85
N LEU A 211 -5.60 -13.28 -8.51
CA LEU A 211 -6.14 -13.84 -7.27
C LEU A 211 -6.62 -15.28 -7.56
N ALA A 212 -6.18 -16.24 -6.74
CA ALA A 212 -6.47 -17.66 -6.95
C ALA A 212 -7.97 -18.00 -6.89
N PRO A 213 -8.44 -19.04 -7.62
CA PRO A 213 -7.93 -19.58 -8.87
C PRO A 213 -8.95 -19.32 -9.97
N LEU A 214 -8.93 -18.12 -10.57
CA LEU A 214 -9.65 -17.90 -11.81
C LEU A 214 -8.80 -18.42 -12.97
N ARG A 215 -9.39 -19.26 -13.83
CA ARG A 215 -8.85 -19.50 -15.17
C ARG A 215 -8.97 -18.19 -15.93
N VAL A 216 -7.94 -17.37 -15.82
CA VAL A 216 -7.90 -16.07 -16.46
C VAL A 216 -7.79 -16.31 -17.97
N SER A 217 -8.75 -15.81 -18.74
CA SER A 217 -8.85 -16.09 -20.18
C SER A 217 -7.72 -15.42 -20.98
N GLY A 218 -7.02 -14.46 -20.39
CA GLY A 218 -5.94 -13.72 -21.03
C GLY A 218 -5.60 -12.44 -20.29
N PRO A 219 -4.74 -11.59 -20.88
CA PRO A 219 -4.23 -10.40 -20.21
C PRO A 219 -5.26 -9.29 -19.95
N SER A 220 -6.39 -9.30 -20.67
CA SER A 220 -7.51 -8.38 -20.42
C SER A 220 -8.21 -8.62 -19.06
N GLU A 221 -8.07 -9.82 -18.50
CA GLU A 221 -8.64 -10.18 -17.20
C GLU A 221 -7.59 -10.16 -16.08
N TRP A 222 -6.31 -9.85 -16.39
CA TRP A 222 -5.28 -9.68 -15.37
C TRP A 222 -5.57 -8.46 -14.52
N ARG A 223 -5.13 -8.50 -13.26
CA ARG A 223 -5.15 -7.33 -12.39
C ARG A 223 -3.82 -6.62 -12.50
N TYR A 224 -3.85 -5.38 -12.97
CA TYR A 224 -2.66 -4.54 -13.10
C TYR A 224 -2.43 -3.73 -11.83
N GLY A 225 -1.21 -3.80 -11.30
CA GLY A 225 -0.83 -3.21 -10.04
C GLY A 225 0.28 -4.02 -9.37
N ILE A 226 0.72 -3.58 -8.20
CA ILE A 226 1.83 -4.18 -7.47
C ILE A 226 1.32 -4.62 -6.10
N ARG A 227 1.31 -5.93 -5.84
CA ARG A 227 1.00 -6.47 -4.52
C ARG A 227 2.25 -6.50 -3.65
N VAL A 228 2.19 -5.86 -2.48
CA VAL A 228 3.31 -5.77 -1.55
C VAL A 228 2.92 -6.45 -0.25
N LYS A 229 3.65 -7.49 0.16
CA LYS A 229 3.51 -8.07 1.49
C LYS A 229 4.19 -7.18 2.52
N PHE A 230 3.58 -7.10 3.69
CA PHE A 230 4.14 -6.46 4.86
C PHE A 230 4.24 -7.45 6.02
N ALA A 231 5.18 -7.24 6.94
CA ALA A 231 5.36 -8.10 8.10
C ALA A 231 5.65 -7.30 9.37
N VAL A 232 5.20 -7.82 10.50
CA VAL A 232 5.51 -7.28 11.82
C VAL A 232 6.10 -8.43 12.63
N GLU A 233 7.15 -8.12 13.38
CA GLU A 233 7.74 -9.05 14.34
C GLU A 233 6.68 -9.57 15.32
N VAL A 234 6.78 -10.85 15.69
CA VAL A 234 5.79 -11.52 16.54
C VAL A 234 5.66 -10.83 17.91
N SER A 235 6.77 -10.35 18.46
CA SER A 235 6.79 -9.57 19.71
C SER A 235 5.94 -8.30 19.60
N ASN A 236 6.15 -7.49 18.56
CA ASN A 236 5.44 -6.23 18.36
C ASN A 236 3.96 -6.45 18.02
N ASP A 237 3.65 -7.50 17.25
CA ASP A 237 2.27 -7.92 16.96
C ASP A 237 1.55 -8.36 18.24
N SER A 238 2.20 -9.17 19.09
CA SER A 238 1.65 -9.62 20.37
C SER A 238 1.46 -8.46 21.36
N PHE A 239 2.40 -7.52 21.40
CA PHE A 239 2.31 -6.30 22.19
C PHE A 239 1.09 -5.48 21.78
N CYS A 240 0.93 -5.25 20.48
CA CYS A 240 -0.18 -4.45 19.97
C CYS A 240 -1.53 -5.11 20.28
N LYS A 241 -1.65 -6.42 20.06
CA LYS A 241 -2.86 -7.19 20.42
C LYS A 241 -3.20 -7.10 21.91
N ALA A 242 -2.20 -7.17 22.79
CA ALA A 242 -2.42 -7.02 24.23
C ALA A 242 -2.88 -5.60 24.60
N CYS A 243 -2.32 -4.57 23.95
CA CYS A 243 -2.75 -3.19 24.11
C CYS A 243 -4.22 -3.01 23.70
N GLU A 244 -4.58 -3.42 22.49
CA GLU A 244 -5.93 -3.31 21.93
C GLU A 244 -6.96 -4.08 22.74
N ALA A 245 -6.60 -5.27 23.26
CA ALA A 245 -7.47 -6.07 24.12
C ALA A 245 -7.88 -5.35 25.42
N THR A 246 -7.05 -4.41 25.89
CA THR A 246 -7.33 -3.58 27.08
C THR A 246 -7.95 -2.22 26.76
N GLY A 247 -8.34 -2.01 25.50
CA GLY A 247 -8.94 -0.76 25.02
C GLY A 247 -7.94 0.35 24.71
N GLY A 248 -6.65 0.01 24.56
CA GLY A 248 -5.61 0.95 24.13
C GLY A 248 -5.45 1.00 22.61
N SER A 249 -4.65 1.96 22.15
CA SER A 249 -4.23 2.10 20.74
C SER A 249 -2.72 1.87 20.61
N CYS A 250 -2.30 1.13 19.58
CA CYS A 250 -0.89 0.84 19.34
C CYS A 250 -0.16 2.02 18.69
N GLY A 251 0.97 2.37 19.27
CA GLY A 251 1.82 3.44 18.79
C GLY A 251 3.29 3.20 19.10
N HIS A 252 4.06 4.26 18.98
CA HIS A 252 5.46 4.31 19.34
C HIS A 252 5.85 5.69 19.86
N ASP A 253 6.91 5.72 20.66
CA ASP A 253 7.55 6.96 21.07
C ASP A 253 8.19 7.63 19.85
N VAL A 254 7.87 8.90 19.60
CA VAL A 254 8.34 9.63 18.40
C VAL A 254 9.83 9.97 18.44
N GLU A 255 10.46 9.96 19.61
CA GLU A 255 11.89 10.27 19.77
C GLU A 255 12.73 9.00 19.85
N ARG A 256 12.28 8.02 20.63
CA ARG A 256 13.00 6.77 20.94
C ARG A 256 12.60 5.62 20.03
N PHE A 257 11.51 5.73 19.28
CA PHE A 257 10.94 4.71 18.41
C PHE A 257 10.61 3.39 19.12
N GLY A 258 10.43 3.43 20.45
CA GLY A 258 10.03 2.26 21.23
C GLY A 258 8.52 2.02 21.15
N PRO A 259 8.05 0.76 21.19
CA PRO A 259 6.63 0.44 21.15
C PRO A 259 5.90 1.02 22.36
N LEU A 260 4.68 1.53 22.14
CA LEU A 260 3.89 2.22 23.12
C LEU A 260 2.41 1.85 23.00
N CYS A 261 1.76 1.65 24.14
CA CYS A 261 0.32 1.45 24.23
C CYS A 261 -0.32 2.73 24.78
N ILE A 262 -1.18 3.35 23.96
CA ILE A 262 -1.81 4.63 24.26
C ILE A 262 -3.16 4.35 24.91
N CYS A 263 -3.28 4.64 26.21
CA CYS A 263 -4.42 4.28 27.06
C CYS A 263 -5.38 5.46 27.30
N GLY A 264 -5.47 6.38 26.34
CA GLY A 264 -6.19 7.63 26.47
C GLY A 264 -5.35 8.70 27.18
N SER A 265 -5.41 8.75 28.51
CA SER A 265 -4.77 9.81 29.30
C SER A 265 -3.31 9.52 29.68
N TRP A 266 -2.82 8.31 29.42
CA TRP A 266 -1.47 7.89 29.78
C TRP A 266 -0.93 6.86 28.80
N ASN A 267 0.40 6.72 28.80
CA ASN A 267 1.15 5.86 27.90
C ASN A 267 1.73 4.68 28.69
N SER A 268 1.58 3.47 28.16
CA SER A 268 2.01 2.21 28.77
C SER A 268 3.03 1.48 27.90
N THR A 269 3.96 0.76 28.52
CA THR A 269 4.92 -0.13 27.85
C THR A 269 4.44 -1.57 27.77
N SER A 270 3.19 -1.87 28.19
CA SER A 270 2.59 -3.20 28.11
C SER A 270 1.13 -3.15 27.65
N ASN A 271 0.21 -2.68 28.50
CA ASN A 271 -1.22 -2.61 28.26
C ASN A 271 -1.91 -1.57 29.16
N CYS A 272 -3.23 -1.40 29.02
CA CYS A 272 -4.02 -0.42 29.75
C CYS A 272 -4.68 -0.92 31.05
N ASP A 273 -4.44 -2.16 31.47
CA ASP A 273 -5.04 -2.70 32.69
C ASP A 273 -4.34 -2.23 33.97
N SER A 274 -3.09 -1.77 33.84
CA SER A 274 -2.21 -1.39 34.97
C SER A 274 -2.71 -0.19 35.80
N SER A 275 -3.71 0.55 35.32
CA SER A 275 -4.32 1.70 36.02
C SER A 275 -5.60 1.35 36.78
N LYS A 276 -6.30 0.26 36.41
CA LYS A 276 -7.53 -0.18 37.12
C LYS A 276 -7.24 -0.74 38.51
N SER A 277 -6.05 -1.32 38.71
CA SER A 277 -5.60 -1.84 40.02
C SER A 277 -5.38 -0.74 41.06
N LYS A 278 -4.84 0.42 40.66
CA LYS A 278 -4.56 1.54 41.60
C LYS A 278 -5.79 2.35 42.02
N GLN A 279 -6.89 2.28 41.27
CA GLN A 279 -8.16 2.94 41.61
C GLN A 279 -9.04 2.06 42.51
N SER A 280 -9.03 0.74 42.31
CA SER A 280 -9.75 -0.20 43.18
C SER A 280 -9.16 -0.29 44.58
N GLU A 281 -7.86 -0.10 44.74
CA GLU A 281 -7.18 -0.10 46.05
C GLU A 281 -7.48 1.18 46.86
N LYS A 282 -7.84 2.29 46.20
CA LYS A 282 -8.27 3.53 46.87
C LYS A 282 -9.74 3.52 47.31
N LEU A 283 -10.60 2.72 46.68
CA LEU A 283 -12.00 2.55 47.12
C LEU A 283 -12.16 1.49 48.22
N ALA A 284 -11.19 0.60 48.41
CA ALA A 284 -11.20 -0.41 49.46
C ALA A 284 -10.63 0.06 50.81
N VAL A 285 -10.17 1.32 50.90
CA VAL A 285 -9.53 1.93 52.09
C VAL A 285 -10.36 3.10 52.66
N ASN A 286 -11.62 3.28 52.22
CA ASN A 286 -12.58 4.20 52.85
C ASN A 286 -13.79 3.44 53.39
#